data_AF-A0A3B1ALL8-F1
#
_entry.id   AF-A0A3B1ALL8-F1
#
_cell.length_a   1.000
_cell.length_b   1.000
_cell.length_c   1.000
_cell.angle_alpha   90.00
_cell.angle_beta   90.00
_cell.angle_gamma   90.00
#
_symmetry.space_group_name_H-M   'P 1'
#
loop_
_entity.id
_entity.type
_entity.pdbx_description
1 polymer ?
#
loop_
_entity_poly.entity_id
_entity_poly.type
_entity_poly.pdbx_seq_one_letter_code
_entity_poly.pdbx_strand_id
1 'polypeptide(L)'
;MNDNELITKVITEFLKDIPQQIDELKRVIEANDMQATATLAHKLKGAAANVGGMVFNDYACKIELAGKAGEDESVKNNMRAIEKNFVQLKQAMEEYQR
;
A
#
# COMPACT_ATOMS: atom_id res chain seq x y z
N MET A 1 3.39 -22.56 -19.40
CA MET A 1 3.23 -21.30 -18.65
C MET A 1 4.33 -21.31 -17.61
N ASN A 2 5.33 -20.46 -17.78
CA ASN A 2 6.48 -20.40 -16.88
C ASN A 2 6.09 -19.56 -15.67
N ASP A 3 6.34 -20.01 -14.44
CA ASP A 3 5.97 -19.29 -13.20
C ASP A 3 6.49 -17.83 -13.21
N ASN A 4 7.63 -17.59 -13.86
CA ASN A 4 8.21 -16.26 -14.04
C ASN A 4 7.33 -15.27 -14.85
N GLU A 5 6.58 -15.74 -15.85
CA GLU A 5 5.69 -14.87 -16.63
C GLU A 5 4.45 -14.46 -15.83
N LEU A 6 3.92 -15.38 -15.02
CA LEU A 6 2.82 -15.09 -14.10
C LEU A 6 3.25 -14.08 -13.04
N ILE A 7 4.43 -14.28 -12.44
CA ILE A 7 5.00 -13.36 -11.45
C ILE A 7 5.19 -11.96 -12.05
N THR A 8 5.76 -11.87 -13.25
CA THR A 8 5.99 -10.59 -13.94
C THR A 8 4.67 -9.85 -14.21
N LYS A 9 3.63 -10.58 -14.63
CA LYS A 9 2.31 -10.00 -14.89
C LYS A 9 1.66 -9.49 -13.60
N VAL A 10 1.69 -10.28 -12.53
CA VAL A 10 1.19 -9.89 -11.21
C VAL A 10 1.90 -8.65 -10.68
N ILE A 11 3.23 -8.59 -10.80
CA ILE A 11 4.03 -7.42 -10.42
C ILE A 11 3.62 -6.19 -11.24
N THR A 12 3.46 -6.35 -12.55
CA THR A 12 3.10 -5.24 -13.45
C THR A 12 1.70 -4.69 -13.14
N GLU A 13 0.73 -5.57 -12.85
CA GLU A 13 -0.62 -5.15 -12.43
C GLU A 13 -0.58 -4.45 -11.06
N PHE A 14 0.20 -4.98 -10.11
CA PHE A 14 0.38 -4.38 -8.79
C PHE A 14 1.02 -2.99 -8.85
N LEU A 15 2.05 -2.80 -9.66
CA LEU A 15 2.72 -1.51 -9.86
C LEU A 15 1.81 -0.46 -10.51
N LYS A 16 0.75 -0.86 -11.21
CA LYS A 16 -0.27 0.04 -11.75
C LYS A 16 -1.35 0.38 -10.73
N ASP A 17 -1.78 -0.60 -9.95
CA ASP A 17 -2.93 -0.47 -9.05
C ASP A 17 -2.58 0.21 -7.70
N ILE A 18 -1.45 -0.15 -7.11
CA ILE A 18 -1.01 0.41 -5.81
C ILE A 18 -0.86 1.92 -5.76
N PRO A 19 -0.24 2.60 -6.74
CA PRO A 19 -0.13 4.05 -6.68
C PRO A 19 -1.52 4.72 -6.64
N GLN A 20 -2.54 4.13 -7.28
CA GLN A 20 -3.91 4.63 -7.20
C GLN A 20 -4.49 4.41 -5.79
N GLN A 21 -4.28 3.25 -5.19
CA GLN A 21 -4.74 2.98 -3.81
C GLN A 21 -4.04 3.87 -2.77
N ILE A 22 -2.75 4.15 -2.95
CA ILE A 22 -1.98 5.08 -2.10
C ILE A 22 -2.53 6.51 -2.23
N ASP A 23 -2.81 6.98 -3.45
CA ASP A 23 -3.40 8.31 -3.67
C ASP A 23 -4.80 8.43 -3.06
N GLU A 24 -5.63 7.41 -3.23
CA GLU A 24 -6.98 7.35 -2.64
C GLU A 24 -6.92 7.37 -1.10
N LEU A 25 -6.02 6.58 -0.51
CA LEU A 25 -5.78 6.57 0.94
C LEU A 25 -5.29 7.95 1.42
N LYS A 26 -4.41 8.62 0.67
CA LYS A 26 -3.92 9.96 1.00
C LYS A 26 -5.05 10.99 1.06
N ARG A 27 -5.93 10.98 0.05
CA ARG A 27 -7.08 11.91 -0.02
C ARG A 27 -8.01 11.78 1.17
N VAL A 28 -8.33 10.56 1.60
CA VAL A 28 -9.22 10.37 2.76
C VAL A 28 -8.56 10.76 4.07
N ILE A 29 -7.24 10.58 4.19
CA ILE A 29 -6.45 11.06 5.33
C ILE A 29 -6.46 12.59 5.37
N GLU A 30 -6.24 13.25 4.23
CA GLU A 30 -6.31 14.72 4.12
C GLU A 30 -7.71 15.27 4.41
N ALA A 31 -8.76 14.52 4.03
CA ALA A 31 -10.14 14.83 4.37
C ALA A 31 -10.49 14.59 5.85
N ASN A 32 -9.55 14.09 6.67
CA ASN A 32 -9.77 13.69 8.07
C ASN A 32 -10.88 12.64 8.24
N ASP A 33 -11.18 11.86 7.20
CA ASP A 33 -12.16 10.79 7.27
C ASP A 33 -11.50 9.50 7.78
N MET A 34 -11.46 9.37 9.10
CA MET A 34 -10.83 8.24 9.79
C MET A 34 -11.52 6.90 9.49
N GLN A 35 -12.83 6.92 9.22
CA GLN A 35 -13.59 5.71 8.92
C GLN A 35 -13.30 5.21 7.50
N ALA A 36 -13.24 6.14 6.53
CA ALA A 36 -12.80 5.83 5.18
C ALA A 36 -11.32 5.41 5.15
N THR A 37 -10.47 6.07 5.93
CA THR A 37 -9.04 5.71 6.09
C THR A 37 -8.88 4.27 6.55
N ALA A 38 -9.60 3.85 7.59
CA ALA A 38 -9.53 2.46 8.07
C ALA A 38 -10.02 1.46 7.01
N THR A 39 -11.07 1.79 6.28
CA THR A 39 -11.64 0.94 5.23
C THR A 39 -10.67 0.76 4.06
N LEU A 40 -10.06 1.85 3.59
CA LEU A 40 -9.09 1.81 2.49
C LEU A 40 -7.79 1.12 2.91
N ALA A 41 -7.32 1.36 4.14
CA ALA A 41 -6.17 0.65 4.69
C ALA A 41 -6.40 -0.87 4.75
N HIS A 42 -7.61 -1.31 5.12
CA HIS A 42 -7.97 -2.72 5.09
C HIS A 42 -7.90 -3.33 3.67
N LYS A 43 -8.38 -2.60 2.66
CA LYS A 43 -8.32 -3.02 1.25
C LYS A 43 -6.87 -3.12 0.76
N LEU A 44 -6.05 -2.11 1.08
CA LEU A 44 -4.62 -2.08 0.74
C LEU A 44 -3.87 -3.26 1.37
N LYS A 45 -4.22 -3.64 2.61
CA LYS A 45 -3.66 -4.82 3.30
C LYS A 45 -3.90 -6.11 2.51
N GLY A 46 -5.09 -6.28 1.95
CA GLY A 46 -5.45 -7.43 1.11
C GLY A 46 -4.68 -7.45 -0.21
N ALA A 47 -4.57 -6.30 -0.87
CA ALA A 47 -3.80 -6.17 -2.11
C ALA A 47 -2.30 -6.45 -1.90
N ALA A 48 -1.73 -5.93 -0.81
CA ALA A 48 -0.33 -6.13 -0.44
C ALA A 48 0.00 -7.59 -0.09
N ALA A 49 -0.94 -8.32 0.54
CA ALA A 49 -0.75 -9.72 0.88
C ALA A 49 -0.57 -10.62 -0.36
N ASN A 50 -1.24 -10.30 -1.46
CA ASN A 50 -1.22 -11.11 -2.69
C ASN A 50 0.11 -11.07 -3.45
N VAL A 51 0.94 -10.05 -3.23
CA VAL A 51 2.21 -9.86 -3.97
C VAL A 51 3.45 -9.99 -3.09
N GLY A 52 3.31 -10.47 -1.86
CA GLY A 52 4.42 -10.59 -0.92
C GLY A 52 4.86 -9.26 -0.29
N GLY A 53 4.01 -8.23 -0.34
CA GLY A 53 4.22 -6.93 0.29
C GLY A 53 4.04 -6.98 1.80
N MET A 54 4.77 -7.85 2.50
CA MET A 54 4.65 -8.06 3.96
C MET A 54 4.87 -6.74 4.74
N VAL A 55 5.77 -5.89 4.24
CA VAL A 55 6.02 -4.54 4.78
C VAL A 55 4.81 -3.61 4.56
N PHE A 56 4.18 -3.64 3.38
CA PHE A 56 2.97 -2.85 3.11
C PHE A 56 1.78 -3.31 3.94
N ASN A 57 1.67 -4.62 4.16
CA ASN A 57 0.63 -5.21 4.98
C ASN A 57 0.72 -4.71 6.44
N ASP A 58 1.93 -4.67 7.00
CA ASP A 58 2.17 -4.17 8.37
C ASP A 58 1.79 -2.69 8.51
N TYR A 59 2.27 -1.84 7.59
CA TYR A 59 1.92 -0.41 7.64
C TYR A 59 0.44 -0.15 7.37
N ALA A 60 -0.19 -0.88 6.45
CA ALA A 60 -1.63 -0.79 6.20
C ALA A 60 -2.43 -1.21 7.45
N CYS A 61 -2.00 -2.25 8.16
CA CYS A 61 -2.60 -2.65 9.43
C CYS A 61 -2.47 -1.55 10.49
N LYS A 62 -1.31 -0.91 10.60
CA LYS A 62 -1.10 0.23 11.52
C LYS A 62 -1.98 1.42 11.17
N ILE A 63 -2.17 1.75 9.90
CA ILE A 63 -3.09 2.81 9.46
C ILE A 63 -4.54 2.42 9.78
N GLU A 64 -4.94 1.16 9.58
CA GLU A 64 -6.28 0.67 9.92
C GLU A 64 -6.58 0.87 11.41
N LEU A 65 -5.64 0.48 12.28
CA LEU A 65 -5.77 0.61 13.73
C LEU A 65 -5.76 2.08 14.18
N ALA A 66 -4.83 2.89 13.65
CA ALA A 66 -4.74 4.31 13.98
C ALA A 66 -5.99 5.09 13.52
N GLY A 67 -6.53 4.77 12.34
CA GLY A 67 -7.79 5.34 11.86
C GLY A 67 -8.97 4.96 12.77
N LYS A 68 -9.06 3.71 13.22
CA LYS A 68 -10.09 3.30 14.20
C LYS A 68 -9.94 3.99 15.56
N ALA A 69 -8.72 4.28 15.97
CA ALA A 69 -8.40 4.98 17.22
C ALA A 69 -8.55 6.51 17.13
N GLY A 70 -8.70 7.07 15.92
CA GLY A 70 -8.74 8.52 15.69
C GLY A 70 -7.36 9.20 15.82
N GLU A 71 -6.28 8.43 15.69
CA GLU A 71 -4.90 8.94 15.79
C GLU A 71 -4.38 9.44 14.43
N ASP A 72 -4.78 10.65 14.04
CA ASP A 72 -4.40 11.29 12.78
C ASP A 72 -2.88 11.36 12.54
N GLU A 73 -2.10 11.69 13.59
CA GLU A 73 -0.64 11.78 13.47
C GLU A 73 -0.01 10.43 13.16
N SER A 74 -0.47 9.37 13.83
CA SER A 74 -0.06 7.99 13.58
C SER A 74 -0.41 7.55 12.16
N VAL A 75 -1.62 7.88 11.68
CA VAL A 75 -2.05 7.62 10.30
C VAL A 75 -1.09 8.27 9.30
N LYS A 76 -0.82 9.58 9.45
CA LYS A 76 0.07 10.33 8.55
C LYS A 76 1.50 9.81 8.57
N ASN A 77 2.01 9.43 9.73
CA ASN A 77 3.37 8.91 9.86
C ASN A 77 3.53 7.55 9.16
N ASN A 78 2.55 6.65 9.34
CA ASN A 78 2.55 5.35 8.64
C ASN A 78 2.33 5.52 7.13
N MET A 79 1.52 6.49 6.71
CA MET A 79 1.31 6.79 5.30
C MET A 79 2.62 7.20 4.59
N ARG A 80 3.42 8.07 5.21
CA ARG A 80 4.75 8.44 4.70
C ARG A 80 5.68 7.22 4.58
N ALA A 81 5.58 6.28 5.53
CA ALA A 81 6.35 5.05 5.48
C ALA A 81 5.93 4.16 4.30
N ILE A 82 4.63 4.05 4.00
CA ILE A 82 4.13 3.36 2.80
C ILE A 82 4.67 4.01 1.53
N GLU A 83 4.60 5.33 1.39
CA GLU A 83 5.11 6.06 0.21
C GLU A 83 6.61 5.77 0.01
N LYS A 84 7.42 5.83 1.07
CA LYS A 84 8.86 5.55 1.00
C LYS A 84 9.16 4.10 0.62
N ASN A 85 8.41 3.14 1.17
CA ASN A 85 8.58 1.73 0.81
C ASN A 85 8.13 1.47 -0.62
N PHE A 86 7.09 2.15 -1.11
CA PHE A 86 6.62 2.04 -2.49
C PHE A 86 7.68 2.48 -3.49
N VAL A 87 8.34 3.62 -3.25
CA VAL A 87 9.42 4.09 -4.12
C VAL A 87 10.56 3.07 -4.19
N GLN A 88 10.98 2.52 -3.05
CA GLN A 88 12.04 1.50 -3.00
C GLN A 88 11.63 0.20 -3.70
N LEU A 89 10.40 -0.26 -3.48
CA LEU A 89 9.87 -1.46 -4.12
C LEU A 89 9.79 -1.29 -5.64
N LYS A 90 9.25 -0.15 -6.10
CA LYS A 90 9.15 0.18 -7.53
C LYS A 90 10.53 0.14 -8.18
N GLN A 91 11.53 0.76 -7.56
CA GLN A 91 12.90 0.76 -8.09
C GLN A 91 13.48 -0.65 -8.15
N ALA A 92 13.36 -1.44 -7.09
CA ALA A 92 13.86 -2.83 -7.07
C ALA A 92 13.17 -3.72 -8.12
N MET A 93 11.87 -3.52 -8.35
CA MET A 93 11.12 -4.24 -9.38
C MET A 93 11.51 -3.81 -10.81
N GLU A 94 11.70 -2.50 -11.04
CA GLU A 94 12.20 -1.98 -12.34
C GLU A 94 13.61 -2.51 -12.64
N GLU A 95 14.47 -2.66 -11.63
CA GLU A 95 15.81 -3.27 -11.77
C GLU A 95 15.72 -4.77 -12.07
N TYR A 96 14.76 -5.50 -11.49
CA TYR A 96 14.57 -6.93 -11.75
C TYR A 96 14.01 -7.22 -13.16
N GLN A 97 13.32 -6.26 -13.77
CA GLN A 97 12.81 -6.37 -15.14
C GLN A 97 13.82 -5.96 -16.22
N ARG A 98 15.02 -5.50 -15.82
CA ARG A 98 16.10 -5.05 -16.71
C ARG A 98 17.06 -6.17 -17.08
#